data_AF-A0A5P9D038-F1
#
_entry.id   AF-A0A5P9D038-F1
#
_cell.length_a   1.000
_cell.length_b   1.000
_cell.length_c   1.000
_cell.angle_alpha   90.00
_cell.angle_beta   90.00
_cell.angle_gamma   90.00
#
_symmetry.space_group_name_H-M   'P 1'
#
loop_
_entity.id
_entity.type
_entity.pdbx_description
1 polymer ?
#
loop_
_entity_poly.entity_id
_entity_poly.type
_entity_poly.pdbx_seq_one_letter_code
_entity_poly.pdbx_strand_id
1 'polypeptide(L)'
;MDQDFDLFGNPLVTAPKKAGRPKHQKSAEIENKIKMLLTFGWSNERIARAVGISQPTMRRNYFQVLKLREFQRDMMTAAKAMKLWELGMSGNVGAFKEFEKLLDRNDMMKLDADLRAMQTEPPADDSDDDAPRKLGKKEQAQADAERAMSDGGDWGADLAFRGAVN
;
A
#
# COMPACT_ATOMS: atom_id res chain seq x y z
N MET A 1 10.03 -54.40 36.46
CA MET A 1 10.14 -54.22 35.00
C MET A 1 11.57 -53.75 34.76
N ASP A 2 12.41 -54.59 34.19
CA ASP A 2 13.73 -54.16 33.72
C ASP A 2 13.52 -53.12 32.62
N GLN A 3 14.01 -51.90 32.83
CA GLN A 3 14.11 -50.90 31.77
C GLN A 3 15.50 -51.07 31.18
N ASP A 4 15.57 -51.46 29.92
CA ASP A 4 16.84 -51.46 29.19
C ASP A 4 17.29 -50.00 29.03
N PHE A 5 18.58 -49.74 29.29
CA PHE A 5 19.18 -48.42 29.15
C PHE A 5 20.21 -48.44 28.03
N ASP A 6 20.25 -47.38 27.23
CA ASP A 6 21.30 -47.14 26.23
C ASP A 6 22.66 -46.86 26.91
N LEU A 7 23.74 -46.86 26.14
CA LEU A 7 25.12 -46.53 26.55
C LEU A 7 25.25 -45.20 27.31
N PHE A 8 24.28 -44.29 27.14
CA PHE A 8 24.24 -42.99 27.81
C PHE A 8 23.23 -42.93 28.97
N GLY A 9 22.68 -44.07 29.42
CA GLY A 9 21.74 -44.14 30.53
C GLY A 9 20.32 -43.68 30.21
N ASN A 10 19.98 -43.54 28.92
CA ASN A 10 18.62 -43.20 28.50
C ASN A 10 17.76 -44.45 28.39
N PRO A 11 16.48 -44.43 28.85
CA PRO A 11 15.60 -45.59 28.75
C PRO A 11 15.31 -45.93 27.27
N LEU A 12 15.57 -47.19 26.89
CA LEU A 12 15.30 -47.72 25.56
C LEU A 12 13.78 -47.95 25.40
N VAL A 13 13.15 -47.09 24.59
CA VAL A 13 11.76 -47.29 24.20
C VAL A 13 11.69 -48.33 23.08
N THR A 14 11.44 -49.59 23.44
CA THR A 14 11.34 -50.75 22.53
C THR A 14 9.97 -50.89 21.86
N ALA A 15 9.01 -50.01 22.17
CA ALA A 15 7.69 -50.04 21.54
C ALA A 15 7.81 -49.96 20.00
N PRO A 16 7.08 -50.79 19.25
CA PRO A 16 7.16 -50.82 17.80
C PRO A 16 6.74 -49.45 17.24
N LYS A 17 7.73 -48.66 16.81
CA LYS A 17 7.48 -47.44 16.05
C LYS A 17 6.88 -47.86 14.72
N LYS A 18 5.70 -47.32 14.37
CA LYS A 18 5.10 -47.52 13.04
C LYS A 18 6.18 -47.24 11.98
N ALA A 19 6.29 -48.10 10.98
CA ALA A 19 7.31 -47.97 9.95
C ALA A 19 7.26 -46.58 9.29
N GLY A 20 8.41 -45.90 9.22
CA GLY A 20 8.59 -44.61 8.57
C GLY A 20 8.63 -43.40 9.50
N ARG A 21 9.33 -42.34 9.07
CA ARG A 21 9.33 -41.04 9.74
C ARG A 21 7.91 -40.45 9.68
N PRO A 22 7.32 -40.00 10.80
CA PRO A 22 6.03 -39.32 10.79
C PRO A 22 6.02 -38.17 9.78
N LYS A 23 4.97 -38.11 8.94
CA LYS A 23 4.78 -37.01 8.00
C LYS A 23 4.51 -35.72 8.77
N HIS A 24 5.02 -34.59 8.24
CA HIS A 24 4.73 -33.26 8.78
C HIS A 24 3.22 -33.00 8.77
N GLN A 25 2.65 -32.69 9.93
CA GLN A 25 1.26 -32.30 10.08
C GLN A 25 1.13 -30.77 10.09
N LYS A 26 0.14 -30.25 9.37
CA LYS A 26 -0.16 -28.80 9.40
C LYS A 26 -0.78 -28.48 10.76
N SER A 27 -0.23 -27.49 11.45
CA SER A 27 -0.85 -26.93 12.67
C SER A 27 -1.13 -25.45 12.47
N ALA A 28 -2.19 -24.96 13.14
CA ALA A 28 -2.55 -23.55 13.10
C ALA A 28 -1.42 -22.65 13.65
N GLU A 29 -0.69 -23.12 14.65
CA GLU A 29 0.45 -22.40 15.23
C GLU A 29 1.58 -22.21 14.20
N ILE A 30 1.97 -23.28 13.50
CA ILE A 30 3.01 -23.21 12.48
C ILE A 30 2.53 -22.34 11.31
N GLU A 31 1.27 -22.45 10.93
CA GLU A 31 0.68 -21.62 9.90
C GLU A 31 0.73 -20.13 10.25
N ASN A 32 0.35 -19.77 11.48
CA ASN A 32 0.41 -18.39 11.98
C ASN A 32 1.85 -17.88 12.05
N LYS A 33 2.82 -18.72 12.45
CA LYS A 33 4.24 -18.39 12.40
C LYS A 33 4.69 -18.09 10.98
N ILE A 34 4.32 -18.93 10.00
CA ILE A 34 4.64 -18.70 8.58
C ILE A 34 4.02 -17.39 8.08
N LYS A 35 2.73 -17.14 8.39
CA LYS A 35 2.05 -15.88 8.09
C LYS A 35 2.83 -14.69 8.62
N MET A 36 3.23 -14.71 9.89
CA MET A 36 4.02 -13.64 10.51
C MET A 36 5.37 -13.44 9.79
N LEU A 37 6.10 -14.51 9.48
CA LEU A 37 7.40 -14.37 8.80
C LEU A 37 7.26 -13.87 7.35
N LEU A 38 6.14 -14.16 6.68
CA LEU A 38 5.82 -13.58 5.38
C LEU A 38 5.58 -12.07 5.48
N THR A 39 4.94 -11.58 6.54
CA THR A 39 4.73 -10.12 6.76
C THR A 39 6.04 -9.35 6.89
N PHE A 40 7.09 -10.00 7.41
CA PHE A 40 8.43 -9.44 7.51
C PHE A 40 9.21 -9.50 6.19
N GLY A 41 8.61 -10.03 5.11
CA GLY A 41 9.25 -10.13 3.80
C GLY A 41 10.32 -11.22 3.70
N TRP A 42 10.32 -12.22 4.60
CA TRP A 42 11.38 -13.23 4.60
C TRP A 42 11.29 -14.17 3.38
N SER A 43 12.45 -14.66 2.93
CA SER A 43 12.54 -15.66 1.85
C SER A 43 12.00 -17.01 2.32
N ASN A 44 11.47 -17.81 1.38
CA ASN A 44 10.90 -19.12 1.68
C ASN A 44 11.90 -20.06 2.36
N GLU A 45 13.18 -19.97 1.98
CA GLU A 45 14.24 -20.78 2.59
C GLU A 45 14.48 -20.38 4.05
N ARG A 46 14.56 -19.08 4.34
CA ARG A 46 14.72 -18.57 5.71
C ARG A 46 13.55 -18.96 6.59
N ILE A 47 12.31 -18.86 6.07
CA ILE A 47 11.09 -19.26 6.78
C ILE A 47 11.13 -20.76 7.10
N ALA A 48 11.45 -21.60 6.12
CA ALA A 48 11.52 -23.05 6.30
C ALA A 48 12.53 -23.43 7.40
N ARG A 49 13.73 -22.82 7.40
CA ARG A 49 14.74 -22.99 8.46
C ARG A 49 14.24 -22.53 9.83
N ALA A 50 13.57 -21.38 9.92
CA ALA A 50 13.04 -20.85 11.18
C ALA A 50 11.89 -21.69 11.78
N VAL A 51 11.17 -22.45 10.94
CA VAL A 51 10.10 -23.37 11.35
C VAL A 51 10.64 -24.79 11.58
N GLY A 52 11.85 -25.11 11.14
CA GLY A 52 12.46 -26.43 11.29
C GLY A 52 11.95 -27.45 10.25
N ILE A 53 11.50 -26.99 9.09
CA ILE A 53 11.01 -27.86 7.99
C ILE A 53 11.81 -27.63 6.71
N SER A 54 11.79 -28.61 5.81
CA SER A 54 12.38 -28.43 4.48
C SER A 54 11.49 -27.53 3.62
N GLN A 55 12.10 -26.75 2.72
CA GLN A 55 11.39 -25.91 1.77
C GLN A 55 10.33 -26.68 0.94
N PRO A 56 10.58 -27.89 0.39
CA PRO A 56 9.54 -28.65 -0.32
C PRO A 56 8.38 -29.06 0.60
N THR A 57 8.65 -29.38 1.87
CA THR A 57 7.59 -29.67 2.85
C THR A 57 6.73 -28.44 3.11
N MET A 58 7.36 -27.27 3.22
CA MET A 58 6.65 -26.00 3.38
C MET A 58 5.77 -25.67 2.17
N ARG A 59 6.30 -25.81 0.95
CA ARG A 59 5.54 -25.53 -0.29
C ARG A 59 4.35 -26.47 -0.43
N ARG A 60 4.53 -27.77 -0.18
CA ARG A 60 3.44 -28.75 -0.25
C ARG A 60 2.33 -28.46 0.76
N ASN A 61 2.70 -28.11 1.99
CA ASN A 61 1.74 -28.00 3.08
C ASN A 61 1.13 -26.60 3.22
N TYR A 62 1.86 -25.53 2.92
CA TYR A 62 1.42 -24.16 3.17
C TYR A 62 1.29 -23.33 1.88
N PHE A 63 1.09 -23.99 0.74
CA PHE A 63 0.96 -23.33 -0.57
C PHE A 63 -0.05 -22.16 -0.57
N GLN A 64 -1.22 -22.37 0.02
CA GLN A 64 -2.26 -21.35 0.10
C GLN A 64 -1.80 -20.12 0.88
N VAL A 65 -1.06 -20.30 1.97
CA VAL A 65 -0.49 -19.21 2.76
C VAL A 65 0.59 -18.47 1.98
N LEU A 66 1.44 -19.20 1.26
CA LEU A 66 2.52 -18.61 0.48
C LEU A 66 2.01 -17.74 -0.68
N LYS A 67 0.81 -18.03 -1.22
CA LYS A 67 0.16 -17.20 -2.25
C LYS A 67 -0.26 -15.83 -1.75
N LEU A 68 -0.56 -15.70 -0.46
CA LEU A 68 -1.03 -14.45 0.14
C LEU A 68 0.11 -13.48 0.47
N ARG A 69 1.34 -13.75 0.01
CA ARG A 69 2.55 -12.99 0.35
C ARG A 69 2.39 -11.48 0.12
N GLU A 70 1.75 -11.08 -0.98
CA GLU A 70 1.57 -9.67 -1.33
C GLU A 70 0.64 -8.97 -0.34
N PHE A 71 -0.49 -9.60 0.00
CA PHE A 71 -1.49 -9.05 0.92
C PHE A 71 -1.14 -9.28 2.40
N GLN A 72 -0.13 -10.10 2.69
CA GLN A 72 0.16 -10.50 4.06
C GLN A 72 0.51 -9.30 4.94
N ARG A 73 1.19 -8.30 4.35
CA ARG A 73 1.55 -7.08 5.06
C ARG A 73 0.30 -6.29 5.49
N ASP A 74 -0.66 -6.14 4.60
CA ASP A 74 -1.93 -5.45 4.86
C ASP A 74 -2.76 -6.21 5.90
N MET A 75 -2.82 -7.54 5.79
CA MET A 75 -3.48 -8.38 6.78
C MET A 75 -2.88 -8.21 8.18
N MET A 76 -1.56 -8.05 8.29
CA MET A 76 -0.90 -7.83 9.58
C MET A 76 -1.18 -6.43 10.14
N THR A 77 -1.19 -5.41 9.28
CA THR A 77 -1.56 -4.05 9.69
C THR A 77 -3.00 -4.02 10.20
N ALA A 78 -3.94 -4.66 9.49
CA ALA A 78 -5.33 -4.78 9.91
C ALA A 78 -5.48 -5.56 11.23
N ALA A 79 -4.80 -6.70 11.38
CA ALA A 79 -4.83 -7.48 12.62
C ALA A 79 -4.25 -6.70 13.81
N LYS A 80 -3.18 -5.93 13.59
CA LYS A 80 -2.61 -5.03 14.61
C LYS A 80 -3.62 -3.95 14.99
N ALA A 81 -4.26 -3.31 14.03
CA ALA A 81 -5.25 -2.26 14.26
C ALA A 81 -6.44 -2.79 15.08
N MET A 82 -6.97 -3.96 14.74
CA MET A 82 -8.04 -4.61 15.51
C MET A 82 -7.63 -4.89 16.96
N LYS A 83 -6.42 -5.40 17.18
CA LYS A 83 -5.92 -5.68 18.54
C LYS A 83 -5.69 -4.42 19.36
N LEU A 84 -5.18 -3.35 18.74
CA LEU A 84 -5.04 -2.05 19.40
C LEU A 84 -6.39 -1.44 19.76
N TRP A 85 -7.38 -1.55 18.88
CA TRP A 85 -8.74 -1.09 19.15
C TRP A 85 -9.38 -1.84 20.34
N GLU A 86 -9.27 -3.16 20.35
CA GLU A 86 -9.74 -4.01 21.46
C GLU A 86 -9.10 -3.61 22.80
N LEU A 87 -7.78 -3.38 22.81
CA LEU A 87 -7.06 -2.92 23.99
C LEU A 87 -7.39 -1.47 24.38
N GLY A 88 -7.65 -0.59 23.42
CA GLY A 88 -8.09 0.77 23.67
C GLY A 88 -9.44 0.77 24.38
N MET A 89 -10.39 -0.02 23.86
CA MET A 89 -11.73 -0.18 24.43
C MET A 89 -11.72 -0.79 25.83
N SER A 90 -10.70 -1.58 26.19
CA SER A 90 -10.52 -2.06 27.56
C SER A 90 -9.90 -1.03 28.51
N GLY A 91 -9.69 0.21 28.05
CA GLY A 91 -9.22 1.35 28.86
C GLY A 91 -7.73 1.67 28.72
N ASN A 92 -7.01 1.03 27.79
CA ASN A 92 -5.60 1.34 27.56
C ASN A 92 -5.44 2.57 26.65
N VAL A 93 -5.25 3.74 27.26
CA VAL A 93 -5.00 5.01 26.55
C VAL A 93 -3.75 4.95 25.64
N GLY A 94 -2.74 4.15 26.02
CA GLY A 94 -1.56 3.93 25.17
C GLY A 94 -1.89 3.20 23.87
N ALA A 95 -2.82 2.25 23.91
CA ALA A 95 -3.28 1.55 22.72
C ALA A 95 -4.05 2.47 21.77
N PHE A 96 -4.87 3.39 22.29
CA PHE A 96 -5.54 4.41 21.47
C PHE A 96 -4.53 5.33 20.77
N LYS A 97 -3.51 5.82 21.48
CA LYS A 97 -2.46 6.66 20.86
C LYS A 97 -1.71 5.93 19.74
N GLU A 98 -1.42 4.64 19.91
CA GLU A 98 -0.79 3.85 18.86
C GLU A 98 -1.73 3.55 17.69
N PHE A 99 -3.04 3.43 17.95
CA PHE A 99 -4.06 3.29 16.93
C PHE A 99 -4.24 4.58 16.12
N GLU A 100 -4.30 5.74 16.77
CA GLU A 100 -4.33 7.06 16.11
C GLU A 100 -3.13 7.24 15.18
N LYS A 101 -1.91 6.96 15.64
CA LYS A 101 -0.71 6.99 14.77
C LYS A 101 -0.78 6.04 13.57
N LEU A 102 -1.54 4.95 13.68
CA LEU A 102 -1.74 4.02 12.58
C LEU A 102 -2.75 4.58 11.58
N LEU A 103 -3.83 5.20 12.06
CA LEU A 103 -4.80 5.95 11.24
C LEU A 103 -4.14 7.11 10.51
N ASP A 104 -3.40 7.97 11.20
CA ASP A 104 -2.70 9.11 10.60
C ASP A 104 -1.78 8.67 9.45
N ARG A 105 -1.05 7.56 9.63
CA ARG A 105 -0.21 7.00 8.57
C ARG A 105 -1.03 6.53 7.37
N ASN A 106 -2.20 5.95 7.60
CA ASN A 106 -3.09 5.50 6.54
C ASN A 106 -3.67 6.70 5.77
N ASP A 107 -4.11 7.73 6.47
CA ASP A 107 -4.63 8.97 5.87
C ASP A 107 -3.55 9.65 5.02
N MET A 108 -2.31 9.71 5.51
CA MET A 108 -1.18 10.21 4.71
C MET A 108 -0.91 9.37 3.45
N MET A 109 -1.01 8.03 3.55
CA MET A 109 -0.88 7.16 2.38
C MET A 109 -2.00 7.39 1.36
N LYS A 110 -3.24 7.60 1.84
CA LYS A 110 -4.38 7.92 0.99
C LYS A 110 -4.21 9.25 0.29
N LEU A 111 -3.78 10.30 1.02
CA LEU A 111 -3.51 11.61 0.45
C LEU A 111 -2.41 11.57 -0.63
N ASP A 112 -1.34 10.80 -0.41
CA ASP A 112 -0.28 10.62 -1.43
C ASP A 112 -0.82 9.87 -2.67
N ALA A 113 -1.65 8.85 -2.47
CA ALA A 113 -2.31 8.14 -3.58
C ALA A 113 -3.26 9.05 -4.38
N ASP A 114 -4.10 9.82 -3.69
CA ASP A 114 -5.04 10.77 -4.29
C ASP A 114 -4.29 11.86 -5.08
N LEU A 115 -3.19 12.40 -4.52
CA LEU A 115 -2.37 13.39 -5.21
C LEU A 115 -1.70 12.84 -6.46
N ARG A 116 -1.20 11.59 -6.42
CA ARG A 116 -0.63 10.93 -7.60
C ARG A 116 -1.68 10.66 -8.67
N ALA A 117 -2.90 10.30 -8.27
CA ALA A 117 -4.02 10.13 -9.21
C ALA A 117 -4.32 11.46 -9.92
N MET A 118 -4.45 12.56 -9.17
CA MET A 118 -4.68 13.90 -9.73
C MET A 118 -3.55 14.38 -10.68
N GLN A 119 -2.31 13.92 -10.48
CA GLN A 119 -1.18 14.24 -11.36
C GLN A 119 -1.10 13.37 -12.63
N THR A 120 -1.68 12.16 -12.58
CA THR A 120 -1.58 11.18 -13.67
C THR A 120 -2.79 11.20 -14.58
N GLU A 121 -3.95 11.61 -14.06
CA GLU A 121 -5.12 11.87 -14.89
C GLU A 121 -4.89 13.14 -15.72
N PRO A 122 -4.92 13.06 -17.07
CA PRO A 122 -5.08 14.27 -17.87
C PRO A 122 -6.38 14.95 -17.39
N PRO A 123 -6.45 16.29 -17.37
CA PRO A 123 -7.69 16.97 -16.98
C PRO A 123 -8.82 16.34 -17.78
N ALA A 124 -9.83 15.83 -17.07
CA ALA A 124 -11.06 15.40 -17.71
C ALA A 124 -11.44 16.52 -18.67
N ASP A 125 -11.61 16.18 -19.94
CA ASP A 125 -12.25 17.04 -20.92
C ASP A 125 -13.70 17.17 -20.46
N ASP A 126 -13.90 18.04 -19.47
CA ASP A 126 -15.18 18.60 -19.13
C ASP A 126 -15.60 19.36 -20.39
N SER A 127 -16.29 18.62 -21.25
CA SER A 127 -17.14 19.14 -22.29
C SER A 127 -18.35 19.82 -21.63
N ASP A 128 -18.06 20.87 -20.87
CA ASP A 128 -18.93 22.02 -20.73
C ASP A 128 -18.41 23.04 -21.73
N ASP A 129 -19.15 23.17 -22.83
CA ASP A 129 -18.95 24.05 -23.98
C ASP A 129 -18.93 25.57 -23.65
N ASP A 130 -18.49 26.00 -22.47
CA ASP A 130 -18.50 27.44 -22.11
C ASP A 130 -17.45 27.91 -21.06
N ALA A 131 -16.34 27.18 -20.87
CA ALA A 131 -15.19 27.71 -20.13
C ALA A 131 -14.13 28.26 -21.10
N PRO A 132 -13.80 29.58 -21.09
CA PRO A 132 -12.81 30.12 -22.01
C PRO A 132 -11.46 29.47 -21.73
N ARG A 133 -10.94 28.75 -22.74
CA ARG A 133 -9.62 28.11 -22.74
C ARG A 133 -8.60 29.08 -22.14
N LYS A 134 -7.94 28.67 -21.05
CA LYS A 134 -6.88 29.45 -20.39
C LYS A 134 -5.72 29.60 -21.37
N LEU A 135 -5.79 30.67 -22.14
CA LEU A 135 -4.85 31.02 -23.18
C LEU A 135 -3.49 31.31 -22.52
N GLY A 136 -2.40 30.78 -23.07
CA GLY A 136 -1.08 30.95 -22.45
C GLY A 136 -0.75 32.45 -22.36
N LYS A 137 0.05 32.88 -21.36
CA LYS A 137 0.34 34.32 -21.13
C LYS A 137 0.72 35.12 -22.39
N LYS A 138 1.36 34.47 -23.37
CA LYS A 138 1.72 35.07 -24.66
C LYS A 138 0.53 35.20 -25.62
N GLU A 139 -0.27 34.15 -25.72
CA GLU A 139 -1.46 34.13 -26.58
C GLU A 139 -2.56 35.03 -25.99
N GLN A 140 -2.68 35.13 -24.66
CA GLN A 140 -3.59 36.07 -24.00
C GLN A 140 -3.17 37.53 -24.24
N ALA A 141 -1.87 37.84 -24.20
CA ALA A 141 -1.38 39.17 -24.56
C ALA A 141 -1.66 39.52 -26.03
N GLN A 142 -1.60 38.53 -26.92
CA GLN A 142 -1.90 38.73 -28.34
C GLN A 142 -3.40 38.90 -28.60
N ALA A 143 -4.23 38.10 -27.94
CA ALA A 143 -5.69 38.24 -27.99
C ALA A 143 -6.15 39.57 -27.37
N ASP A 144 -5.54 40.02 -26.26
CA ASP A 144 -5.85 41.32 -25.65
C ASP A 144 -5.41 42.48 -26.56
N ALA A 145 -4.29 42.35 -27.29
CA ALA A 145 -3.85 43.33 -28.28
C ALA A 145 -4.79 43.39 -29.49
N GLU A 146 -5.20 42.23 -30.02
CA GLU A 146 -6.18 42.14 -31.11
C GLU A 146 -7.55 42.69 -30.69
N ARG A 147 -7.96 42.42 -29.45
CA ARG A 147 -9.21 42.95 -28.90
C ARG A 147 -9.15 44.46 -28.70
N ALA A 148 -8.02 44.99 -28.20
CA ALA A 148 -7.78 46.43 -28.10
C ALA A 148 -7.73 47.12 -29.48
N MET A 149 -7.24 46.43 -30.52
CA MET A 149 -7.33 46.91 -31.91
C MET A 149 -8.78 46.88 -32.45
N SER A 150 -9.59 45.90 -32.04
CA SER A 150 -10.98 45.76 -32.50
C SER A 150 -11.98 46.68 -31.77
N ASP A 151 -11.75 46.93 -30.48
CA ASP A 151 -12.59 47.75 -29.60
C ASP A 151 -12.09 49.21 -29.54
N GLY A 152 -10.94 49.47 -30.16
CA GLY A 152 -10.35 50.78 -30.34
C GLY A 152 -11.15 51.62 -31.33
N GLY A 153 -12.17 52.30 -30.82
CA GLY A 153 -12.69 53.50 -31.44
C GLY A 153 -11.54 54.43 -31.82
N ASP A 154 -11.35 54.58 -33.13
CA ASP A 154 -10.51 55.53 -33.86
C ASP A 154 -9.39 56.21 -33.03
N TRP A 155 -8.42 55.42 -32.59
CA TRP A 155 -7.20 55.88 -31.92
C TRP A 155 -6.23 56.46 -32.97
N GLY A 156 -6.70 57.52 -33.63
CA GLY A 156 -6.13 58.13 -34.84
C GLY A 156 -7.03 59.23 -35.42
N ALA A 157 -8.30 59.33 -34.98
CA ALA A 157 -9.26 60.37 -35.39
C ALA A 157 -8.77 61.78 -35.06
N ASP A 158 -8.09 61.91 -33.92
CA ASP A 158 -7.60 63.15 -33.34
C ASP A 158 -6.27 63.62 -33.97
N LEU A 159 -5.61 62.73 -34.71
CA LEU A 159 -4.37 63.01 -35.45
C LEU A 159 -4.63 63.33 -36.94
N ALA A 160 -5.87 63.23 -37.41
CA ALA A 160 -6.25 63.61 -38.76
C ALA A 160 -6.22 65.15 -38.93
N PHE A 161 -5.24 65.65 -39.69
CA PHE A 161 -5.09 67.06 -40.01
C PHE A 161 -6.35 67.62 -40.73
N ARG A 162 -7.12 68.47 -40.04
CA ARG A 162 -8.26 69.21 -40.61
C ARG A 162 -7.80 70.59 -41.12
N GLY A 163 -7.23 70.64 -42.32
CA GLY A 163 -6.96 71.87 -43.07
C GLY A 163 -6.73 71.50 -44.55
N ALA A 164 -7.25 72.20 -45.56
CA ALA A 164 -7.56 73.62 -45.66
C ALA A 164 -8.95 73.87 -46.28
N VAL A 165 -9.61 74.93 -45.79
CA VAL A 165 -10.72 75.58 -46.47
C VAL A 165 -10.10 76.69 -47.34
N ASN A 166 -10.29 76.62 -48.65
CA ASN A 166 -10.14 77.78 -49.55
C ASN A 166 -11.42 78.61 -49.51
#